data_AF-A0A7Y7C1K5-F1
#
_entry.id   AF-A0A7Y7C1K5-F1
#
_cell.length_a   1.000
_cell.length_b   1.000
_cell.length_c   1.000
_cell.angle_alpha   90.00
_cell.angle_beta   90.00
_cell.angle_gamma   90.00
#
_symmetry.space_group_name_H-M   'P 1'
#
loop_
_entity.id
_entity.type
_entity.pdbx_description
1 polymer ?
#
loop_
_entity_poly.entity_id
_entity_poly.type
_entity_poly.pdbx_seq_one_letter_code
_entity_poly.pdbx_strand_id
1 'polypeptide(L)'
;MPKIGERLPFVSTPQTQTRPAGTKDVSTQQWVDLLGSVLPTQSVTKAAPASAFAAQAPGTGTPQPPFGKEILPSALGPLRDERLAACVADAYRNVFEGDRWPSGPERSKWLDFARELRNKNPKITADEVRYAIQDKLRLERDGLDAHSPANTDRFISEAIAWVTQCYDEKAPPPTEADMRHWRDFAADLMRKNPETTPEELKYAIIDAVRAKVLGTDAVTPKNIDKFIKDAVKWVTQCYEGKEREATPAELKEWRAFAQEQLKKNPDITPENLKYAITDAMRAKMTGTGEATPKNIDKFIEDGVKWVTQCYEGKERKPTAAELAHWRDFARKHQKANPDLTPEELKYAIQDAIRVKATGMDGTGSANIDKFIQDAVKWVTFCYEGQERDATPEELRRWRAFANEKKKENKDISPEELKYAIQDAMRSEKMGTNAPAKQSIEDHIRAAYGWLIYINYAGPSQPSSEPTPNELNEWKKFAEKKLKETPEMTSEELRYYLLDSLRTAMANS
;
A
#
# COMPACT_ATOMS: atom_id res chain seq x y z
N MET A 1 -2.12 -13.97 7.47
CA MET A 1 -1.77 -14.28 6.06
C MET A 1 -1.46 -12.98 5.32
N PRO A 2 -0.20 -12.53 5.24
CA PRO A 2 0.23 -11.47 4.33
C PRO A 2 0.64 -12.07 2.96
N LYS A 3 0.21 -11.43 1.87
CA LYS A 3 0.55 -11.79 0.48
C LYS A 3 1.99 -11.34 0.17
N ILE A 4 2.89 -12.26 -0.19
CA ILE A 4 4.24 -11.95 -0.68
C ILE A 4 4.22 -12.10 -2.20
N GLY A 5 4.38 -10.98 -2.90
CA GLY A 5 4.35 -10.90 -4.35
C GLY A 5 4.68 -9.49 -4.83
N GLU A 6 5.80 -8.92 -4.36
CA GLU A 6 6.37 -7.72 -4.96
C GLU A 6 7.73 -8.04 -5.58
N ARG A 7 7.77 -7.85 -6.90
CA ARG A 7 8.98 -7.85 -7.74
C ARG A 7 9.95 -6.79 -7.25
N LEU A 8 11.21 -7.14 -7.07
CA LEU A 8 12.31 -6.17 -7.03
C LEU A 8 12.62 -5.71 -8.48
N PRO A 9 12.68 -4.40 -8.76
CA PRO A 9 13.17 -3.91 -10.05
C PRO A 9 14.70 -4.04 -10.13
N PHE A 10 15.16 -4.61 -11.23
CA PHE A 10 16.56 -4.77 -11.62
C PHE A 10 17.15 -3.40 -11.97
N VAL A 11 18.32 -3.08 -11.40
CA VAL A 11 19.11 -1.89 -11.75
C VAL A 11 19.91 -2.22 -13.01
N SER A 12 19.53 -1.65 -14.15
CA SER A 12 20.40 -1.57 -15.33
C SER A 12 21.11 -0.20 -15.34
N THR A 13 22.42 -0.24 -15.55
CA THR A 13 23.31 0.92 -15.68
C THR A 13 22.88 1.86 -16.82
N PRO A 14 23.08 3.19 -16.67
CA PRO A 14 22.63 4.14 -17.67
C PRO A 14 23.55 4.15 -18.89
N GLN A 15 23.06 3.67 -20.03
CA GLN A 15 23.60 4.03 -21.33
C GLN A 15 23.13 5.43 -21.72
N THR A 16 24.09 6.31 -21.95
CA THR A 16 23.93 7.64 -22.51
C THR A 16 23.19 7.55 -23.86
N GLN A 17 21.96 8.05 -23.94
CA GLN A 17 21.29 8.34 -25.21
C GLN A 17 20.86 9.80 -25.28
N THR A 18 21.38 10.43 -26.32
CA THR A 18 21.15 11.79 -26.80
C THR A 18 19.68 12.04 -27.12
N ARG A 19 19.14 13.16 -26.60
CA ARG A 19 17.82 13.73 -26.92
C ARG A 19 17.67 13.98 -28.43
N PRO A 20 16.55 13.57 -29.06
CA PRO A 20 15.97 14.30 -30.18
C PRO A 20 15.01 15.36 -29.66
N ALA A 21 15.10 16.55 -30.24
CA ALA A 21 14.30 17.71 -29.91
C ALA A 21 12.81 17.51 -30.26
N GLY A 22 11.91 18.04 -29.42
CA GLY A 22 10.51 18.24 -29.77
C GLY A 22 9.51 17.53 -28.86
N THR A 23 9.43 17.93 -27.60
CA THR A 23 8.25 17.68 -26.75
C THR A 23 8.16 18.85 -25.78
N LYS A 24 7.01 19.54 -25.77
CA LYS A 24 6.74 20.65 -24.85
C LYS A 24 6.70 20.09 -23.43
N ASP A 25 7.60 20.57 -22.58
CA ASP A 25 7.55 20.33 -21.15
C ASP A 25 6.25 20.95 -20.60
N VAL A 26 5.32 20.08 -20.21
CA VAL A 26 4.13 20.41 -19.43
C VAL A 26 4.61 20.60 -18.00
N SER A 27 4.53 21.83 -17.47
CA SER A 27 5.03 22.14 -16.13
C SER A 27 4.20 21.42 -15.06
N THR A 28 4.83 21.15 -13.91
CA THR A 28 4.25 20.50 -12.72
C THR A 28 2.97 21.18 -12.21
N GLN A 29 2.70 22.43 -12.60
CA GLN A 29 1.45 23.14 -12.32
C GLN A 29 0.23 22.58 -13.09
N GLN A 30 0.40 22.04 -14.30
CA GLN A 30 -0.73 21.43 -15.04
C GLN A 30 -1.20 20.09 -14.44
N TRP A 31 -0.39 19.44 -13.59
CA TRP A 31 -0.79 18.24 -12.85
C TRP A 31 -1.62 18.54 -11.61
N VAL A 32 -1.44 19.72 -11.00
CA VAL A 32 -2.19 20.15 -9.79
C VAL A 32 -3.61 20.59 -10.17
N ASP A 33 -3.78 21.27 -11.31
CA ASP A 33 -5.10 21.63 -11.85
C ASP A 33 -5.92 20.41 -12.29
N LEU A 34 -5.27 19.33 -12.72
CA LEU A 34 -5.95 18.13 -13.24
C LEU A 34 -6.42 17.17 -12.14
N LEU A 35 -5.82 17.20 -10.95
CA LEU A 35 -6.04 16.23 -9.87
C LEU A 35 -6.84 16.78 -8.68
N GLY A 36 -7.06 18.09 -8.59
CA GLY A 36 -7.79 18.73 -7.49
C GLY A 36 -9.30 18.42 -7.41
N SER A 37 -9.83 17.56 -8.30
CA SER A 37 -11.26 17.37 -8.49
C SER A 37 -11.77 15.92 -8.46
N VAL A 38 -10.93 14.91 -8.14
CA VAL A 38 -11.39 13.52 -7.91
C VAL A 38 -10.50 12.84 -6.86
N LEU A 39 -10.86 12.99 -5.58
CA LEU A 39 -10.45 12.05 -4.54
C LEU A 39 -11.72 11.53 -3.86
N PRO A 40 -12.02 10.23 -3.92
CA PRO A 40 -13.05 9.67 -3.07
C PRO A 40 -12.59 9.74 -1.62
N THR A 41 -13.38 10.44 -0.81
CA THR A 41 -13.44 10.33 0.64
C THR A 41 -13.90 8.92 1.02
N GLN A 42 -12.94 8.02 1.19
CA GLN A 42 -13.06 6.87 2.12
C GLN A 42 -11.68 6.58 2.73
N SER A 43 -11.26 7.40 3.68
CA SER A 43 -10.38 6.94 4.76
C SER A 43 -11.25 6.27 5.84
N VAL A 44 -11.90 5.16 5.47
CA VAL A 44 -12.23 4.16 6.48
C VAL A 44 -10.93 3.41 6.71
N THR A 45 -10.24 3.75 7.80
CA THR A 45 -9.16 2.95 8.38
C THR A 45 -9.72 1.56 8.67
N LYS A 46 -9.70 0.69 7.66
CA LYS A 46 -9.86 -0.75 7.85
C LYS A 46 -8.65 -1.16 8.68
N ALA A 47 -8.89 -1.45 9.96
CA ALA A 47 -7.88 -1.92 10.89
C ALA A 47 -7.00 -2.97 10.19
N ALA A 48 -5.73 -2.65 10.02
CA ALA A 48 -4.77 -3.58 9.47
C ALA A 48 -4.69 -4.78 10.43
N PRO A 49 -4.79 -6.03 9.96
CA PRO A 49 -4.36 -7.15 10.77
C PRO A 49 -2.89 -6.92 11.11
N ALA A 50 -2.52 -7.15 12.37
CA ALA A 50 -1.25 -6.83 13.02
C ALA A 50 0.02 -7.50 12.42
N SER A 51 0.01 -7.89 11.14
CA SER A 51 1.05 -8.66 10.46
C SER A 51 1.62 -7.97 9.20
N ALA A 52 1.36 -6.67 8.97
CA ALA A 52 1.84 -5.94 7.79
C ALA A 52 2.97 -4.92 8.09
N PHE A 53 3.44 -4.79 9.33
CA PHE A 53 4.47 -3.81 9.72
C PHE A 53 5.91 -4.14 9.28
N ALA A 54 6.14 -5.22 8.51
CA ALA A 54 7.49 -5.73 8.25
C ALA A 54 8.10 -5.43 6.86
N ALA A 55 7.40 -4.77 5.93
CA ALA A 55 7.86 -4.73 4.53
C ALA A 55 7.93 -3.37 3.82
N GLN A 56 7.58 -2.24 4.45
CA GLN A 56 7.76 -0.92 3.82
C GLN A 56 8.38 0.06 4.82
N ALA A 57 9.70 0.21 4.74
CA ALA A 57 10.42 1.32 5.34
C ALA A 57 10.82 2.29 4.24
N PRO A 58 10.16 3.45 4.09
CA PRO A 58 10.73 4.59 3.39
C PRO A 58 11.66 5.36 4.34
N GLY A 59 12.82 5.78 3.82
CA GLY A 59 13.56 6.92 4.36
C GLY A 59 14.52 6.63 5.52
N THR A 60 15.77 6.41 5.14
CA THR A 60 16.98 6.20 5.94
C THR A 60 17.15 7.16 7.13
N GLY A 61 16.99 6.58 8.32
CA GLY A 61 17.74 6.90 9.52
C GLY A 61 18.03 5.60 10.26
N THR A 62 18.62 4.61 9.58
CA THR A 62 19.04 3.36 10.24
C THR A 62 20.09 3.71 11.29
N PRO A 63 19.94 3.27 12.55
CA PRO A 63 20.94 3.52 13.57
C PRO A 63 22.26 2.91 13.12
N GLN A 64 23.28 3.75 12.93
CA GLN A 64 24.64 3.30 12.75
C GLN A 64 25.04 2.50 14.00
N PRO A 65 25.52 1.25 13.87
CA PRO A 65 26.01 0.51 15.01
C PRO A 65 27.09 1.34 15.73
N PRO A 66 27.06 1.41 17.08
CA PRO A 66 28.20 1.95 17.81
C PRO A 66 29.36 0.98 17.60
N PHE A 67 30.25 1.28 16.66
CA PHE A 67 31.49 0.53 16.53
C PHE A 67 32.21 0.52 17.88
N GLY A 68 32.43 -0.69 18.42
CA GLY A 68 33.11 -0.93 19.70
C GLY A 68 32.24 -1.44 20.85
N LYS A 69 30.93 -1.67 20.66
CA LYS A 69 30.06 -2.31 21.67
C LYS A 69 29.41 -3.58 21.13
N GLU A 70 29.50 -4.67 21.89
CA GLU A 70 28.83 -5.94 21.59
C GLU A 70 27.30 -5.77 21.63
N ILE A 71 26.61 -6.35 20.64
CA ILE A 71 25.14 -6.35 20.58
C ILE A 71 24.64 -7.62 21.27
N LEU A 72 24.28 -7.49 22.54
CA LEU A 72 23.91 -8.63 23.38
C LEU A 72 22.38 -8.75 23.52
N PRO A 73 21.83 -9.96 23.70
CA PRO A 73 20.40 -10.17 23.99
C PRO A 73 19.92 -9.42 25.25
N SER A 74 20.82 -9.03 26.15
CA SER A 74 20.49 -8.23 27.33
C SER A 74 19.88 -6.85 26.99
N ALA A 75 20.15 -6.32 25.80
CA ALA A 75 19.53 -5.09 25.29
C ALA A 75 18.03 -5.25 24.95
N LEU A 76 17.51 -6.48 24.94
CA LEU A 76 16.07 -6.76 24.81
C LEU A 76 15.30 -6.56 26.12
N GLY A 77 16.00 -6.28 27.22
CA GLY A 77 15.38 -5.87 28.47
C GLY A 77 14.77 -4.47 28.40
N PRO A 78 14.16 -3.99 29.50
CA PRO A 78 13.58 -2.65 29.55
C PRO A 78 14.59 -1.56 29.18
N LEU A 79 14.18 -0.63 28.33
CA LEU A 79 15.03 0.48 27.87
C LEU A 79 15.55 1.30 29.06
N ARG A 80 16.85 1.63 29.02
CA ARG A 80 17.47 2.49 30.03
C ARG A 80 17.13 3.96 29.77
N ASP A 81 17.17 4.77 30.82
CA ASP A 81 16.85 6.21 30.74
C ASP A 81 17.77 6.95 29.77
N GLU A 82 19.04 6.54 29.64
CA GLU A 82 19.97 7.11 28.66
C GLU A 82 19.47 6.88 27.22
N ARG A 83 18.92 5.68 26.93
CA ARG A 83 18.38 5.37 25.61
C ARG A 83 17.08 6.10 25.35
N LEU A 84 16.18 6.19 26.34
CA LEU A 84 14.96 7.00 26.24
C LEU A 84 15.29 8.47 25.93
N ALA A 85 16.30 9.05 26.58
CA ALA A 85 16.74 10.41 26.31
C ALA A 85 17.31 10.58 24.88
N ALA A 86 18.02 9.58 24.37
CA ALA A 86 18.47 9.56 22.97
C ALA A 86 17.28 9.52 21.99
N CYS A 87 16.26 8.71 22.26
CA CYS A 87 15.04 8.66 21.44
C CYS A 87 14.34 10.03 21.36
N VAL A 88 14.31 10.82 22.44
CA VAL A 88 13.77 12.19 22.44
C VAL A 88 14.55 13.10 21.49
N ALA A 89 15.89 13.06 21.58
CA ALA A 89 16.76 13.87 20.72
C ALA A 89 16.61 13.48 19.24
N ASP A 90 16.60 12.18 18.95
CA ASP A 90 16.42 11.65 17.60
C ASP A 90 15.03 12.01 17.05
N ALA A 91 13.99 12.00 17.88
CA ALA A 91 12.65 12.41 17.47
C ALA A 91 12.60 13.89 17.04
N TYR A 92 13.19 14.80 17.84
CA TYR A 92 13.27 16.22 17.49
C TYR A 92 14.06 16.46 16.20
N ARG A 93 15.23 15.82 16.06
CA ARG A 93 16.04 15.93 14.84
C ARG A 93 15.26 15.49 13.61
N ASN A 94 14.50 14.40 13.70
CA ASN A 94 13.73 13.88 12.58
C ASN A 94 12.49 14.72 12.24
N VAL A 95 11.81 15.30 13.22
CA VAL A 95 10.58 16.10 12.98
C VAL A 95 10.89 17.52 12.49
N PHE A 96 12.02 18.08 12.93
CA PHE A 96 12.46 19.44 12.60
C PHE A 96 13.71 19.46 11.70
N GLU A 97 13.98 18.36 10.98
CA GLU A 97 15.08 18.24 10.00
C GLU A 97 16.46 18.68 10.52
N GLY A 98 16.70 18.54 11.83
CA GLY A 98 17.96 18.89 12.50
C GLY A 98 18.12 20.33 12.94
N ASP A 99 17.19 21.23 12.59
CA ASP A 99 17.30 22.66 12.88
C ASP A 99 16.95 23.03 14.32
N ARG A 100 16.30 22.12 15.06
CA ARG A 100 15.81 22.38 16.42
C ARG A 100 16.09 21.24 17.39
N TRP A 101 16.67 21.59 18.53
CA TRP A 101 16.84 20.72 19.68
C TRP A 101 15.75 20.97 20.73
N PRO A 102 15.36 19.95 21.52
CA PRO A 102 14.41 20.13 22.60
C PRO A 102 14.98 21.06 23.67
N SER A 103 14.18 22.01 24.15
CA SER A 103 14.51 22.80 25.34
C SER A 103 14.52 21.93 26.61
N GLY A 104 15.07 22.44 27.72
CA GLY A 104 15.11 21.72 29.00
C GLY A 104 13.73 21.22 29.49
N PRO A 105 12.69 22.08 29.48
CA PRO A 105 11.32 21.65 29.82
C PRO A 105 10.75 20.60 28.86
N GLU A 106 10.95 20.78 27.54
CA GLU A 106 10.51 19.82 26.53
C GLU A 106 11.19 18.46 26.69
N ARG A 107 12.51 18.45 26.92
CA ARG A 107 13.28 17.23 27.15
C ARG A 107 12.75 16.48 28.37
N SER A 108 12.40 17.19 29.43
CA SER A 108 11.84 16.59 30.65
C SER A 108 10.45 16.00 30.39
N LYS A 109 9.55 16.77 29.75
CA LYS A 109 8.21 16.32 29.33
C LYS A 109 8.28 15.02 28.51
N TRP A 110 9.13 14.98 27.47
CA TRP A 110 9.21 13.83 26.58
C TRP A 110 9.94 12.64 27.19
N LEU A 111 10.89 12.87 28.11
CA LEU A 111 11.51 11.79 28.87
C LEU A 111 10.51 11.14 29.82
N ASP A 112 9.67 11.92 30.51
CA ASP A 112 8.64 11.37 31.39
C ASP A 112 7.58 10.61 30.59
N PHE A 113 7.16 11.12 29.43
CA PHE A 113 6.32 10.37 28.49
C PHE A 113 6.96 9.05 28.04
N ALA A 114 8.25 9.05 27.71
CA ALA A 114 8.98 7.84 27.33
C ALA A 114 9.07 6.82 28.48
N ARG A 115 9.26 7.29 29.73
CA ARG A 115 9.23 6.45 30.94
C ARG A 115 7.84 5.84 31.16
N GLU A 116 6.77 6.61 30.96
CA GLU A 116 5.40 6.09 31.03
C GLU A 116 5.14 4.99 29.99
N LEU A 117 5.59 5.19 28.75
CA LEU A 117 5.48 4.18 27.70
C LEU A 117 6.20 2.88 28.08
N ARG A 118 7.44 2.98 28.59
CA ARG A 118 8.19 1.83 29.10
C ARG A 118 7.50 1.16 30.29
N ASN A 119 6.92 1.93 31.21
CA ASN A 119 6.23 1.37 32.37
C ASN A 119 4.96 0.60 31.97
N LYS A 120 4.25 1.06 30.93
CA LYS A 120 3.08 0.37 30.36
C LYS A 120 3.47 -0.87 29.55
N ASN A 121 4.58 -0.80 28.81
CA ASN A 121 5.12 -1.92 28.04
C ASN A 121 6.64 -2.05 28.31
N PRO A 122 7.07 -2.91 29.25
CA PRO A 122 8.49 -3.10 29.55
C PRO A 122 9.32 -3.65 28.39
N LYS A 123 8.68 -4.15 27.32
CA LYS A 123 9.34 -4.65 26.11
C LYS A 123 9.32 -3.63 24.96
N ILE A 124 8.88 -2.39 25.20
CA ILE A 124 8.87 -1.35 24.17
C ILE A 124 10.29 -1.12 23.64
N THR A 125 10.41 -1.04 22.33
CA THR A 125 11.67 -0.83 21.62
C THR A 125 12.01 0.65 21.51
N ALA A 126 13.30 0.96 21.31
CA ALA A 126 13.76 2.34 21.14
C ALA A 126 13.10 3.02 19.93
N ASP A 127 12.85 2.26 18.86
CA ASP A 127 12.17 2.74 17.67
C ASP A 127 10.70 3.06 17.97
N GLU A 128 9.96 2.19 18.67
CA GLU A 128 8.58 2.46 19.09
C GLU A 128 8.46 3.70 19.97
N VAL A 129 9.38 3.88 20.93
CA VAL A 129 9.43 5.11 21.75
C VAL A 129 9.69 6.33 20.87
N ARG A 130 10.67 6.25 19.96
CA ARG A 130 11.00 7.35 19.03
C ARG A 130 9.79 7.71 18.16
N TYR A 131 9.13 6.73 17.55
CA TYR A 131 7.95 6.96 16.71
C TYR A 131 6.79 7.55 17.50
N ALA A 132 6.51 7.04 18.70
CA ALA A 132 5.46 7.58 19.57
C ALA A 132 5.70 9.05 19.94
N ILE A 133 6.97 9.44 20.17
CA ILE A 133 7.34 10.85 20.40
C ILE A 133 7.22 11.65 19.10
N GLN A 134 7.72 11.14 17.98
CA GLN A 134 7.63 11.82 16.67
C GLN A 134 6.20 12.12 16.26
N ASP A 135 5.29 11.16 16.44
CA ASP A 135 3.88 11.31 16.07
C ASP A 135 3.23 12.44 16.88
N LYS A 136 3.41 12.45 18.21
CA LYS A 136 2.89 13.54 19.02
C LYS A 136 3.57 14.88 18.73
N LEU A 137 4.87 14.90 18.44
CA LEU A 137 5.59 16.11 18.05
C LEU A 137 5.08 16.67 16.72
N ARG A 138 4.76 15.83 15.74
CA ARG A 138 4.15 16.25 14.47
C ARG A 138 2.78 16.85 14.72
N LEU A 139 1.97 16.22 15.57
CA LEU A 139 0.66 16.78 15.96
C LEU A 139 0.83 18.16 16.63
N GLU A 140 1.75 18.32 17.58
CA GLU A 140 1.99 19.61 18.23
C GLU A 140 2.52 20.67 17.23
N ARG A 141 3.45 20.31 16.34
CA ARG A 141 3.98 21.20 15.30
C ARG A 141 2.87 21.67 14.34
N ASP A 142 2.03 20.73 13.92
CA ASP A 142 0.97 20.96 12.96
C ASP A 142 -0.33 21.45 13.64
N GLY A 143 -0.31 21.61 14.98
CA GLY A 143 -1.43 22.06 15.83
C GLY A 143 -2.64 21.15 15.75
N LEU A 144 -2.40 19.90 15.39
CA LEU A 144 -3.36 18.82 15.32
C LEU A 144 -3.52 18.12 16.68
N ASP A 145 -2.75 18.53 17.68
CA ASP A 145 -2.75 17.98 19.04
C ASP A 145 -3.98 18.39 19.85
N ALA A 146 -4.55 19.57 19.58
CA ALA A 146 -5.72 20.08 20.28
C ALA A 146 -6.52 21.11 19.47
N HIS A 147 -7.82 21.18 19.78
CA HIS A 147 -8.67 22.28 19.34
C HIS A 147 -8.32 23.55 20.12
N SER A 148 -7.82 24.56 19.41
CA SER A 148 -7.60 25.89 19.97
C SER A 148 -7.97 26.96 18.94
N PRO A 149 -8.47 28.14 19.35
CA PRO A 149 -8.75 29.23 18.43
C PRO A 149 -7.55 29.61 17.56
N ALA A 150 -6.33 29.54 18.12
CA ALA A 150 -5.10 29.80 17.38
C ALA A 150 -4.83 28.76 16.29
N ASN A 151 -5.07 27.47 16.56
CA ASN A 151 -4.93 26.41 15.56
C ASN A 151 -5.99 26.54 14.46
N THR A 152 -7.25 26.84 14.83
CA THR A 152 -8.33 27.09 13.86
C THR A 152 -8.00 28.27 12.94
N ASP A 153 -7.56 29.40 13.49
CA ASP A 153 -7.16 30.58 12.70
C ASP A 153 -5.98 30.29 11.77
N ARG A 154 -5.01 29.48 12.24
CA ARG A 154 -3.92 29.00 11.39
C ARG A 154 -4.44 28.12 10.25
N PHE A 155 -5.31 27.14 10.51
CA PHE A 155 -5.87 26.29 9.46
C PHE A 155 -6.62 27.08 8.40
N ILE A 156 -7.42 28.07 8.81
CA ILE A 156 -8.15 28.95 7.89
C ILE A 156 -7.16 29.75 7.02
N SER A 157 -6.15 30.37 7.64
CA SER A 157 -5.17 31.18 6.93
C SER A 157 -4.36 30.35 5.92
N GLU A 158 -3.89 29.16 6.34
CA GLU A 158 -3.17 28.22 5.49
C GLU A 158 -4.04 27.71 4.34
N ALA A 159 -5.30 27.36 4.62
CA ALA A 159 -6.24 26.89 3.61
C ALA A 159 -6.49 27.96 2.53
N ILE A 160 -6.75 29.20 2.93
CA ILE A 160 -6.99 30.30 2.00
C ILE A 160 -5.72 30.58 1.19
N ALA A 161 -4.57 30.72 1.84
CA ALA A 161 -3.30 30.97 1.16
C ALA A 161 -2.96 29.87 0.15
N TRP A 162 -3.14 28.60 0.53
CA TRP A 162 -2.88 27.46 -0.35
C TRP A 162 -3.85 27.40 -1.54
N VAL A 163 -5.16 27.54 -1.31
CA VAL A 163 -6.16 27.52 -2.40
C VAL A 163 -5.94 28.70 -3.34
N THR A 164 -5.65 29.89 -2.82
CA THR A 164 -5.30 31.07 -3.62
C THR A 164 -4.06 30.80 -4.47
N GLN A 165 -2.97 30.30 -3.88
CA GLN A 165 -1.75 29.99 -4.63
C GLN A 165 -1.99 28.95 -5.75
N CYS A 166 -2.82 27.94 -5.49
CA CYS A 166 -3.08 26.88 -6.46
C CYS A 166 -4.00 27.32 -7.61
N TYR A 167 -4.96 28.22 -7.37
CA TYR A 167 -6.04 28.49 -8.33
C TYR A 167 -6.16 29.96 -8.78
N ASP A 168 -5.50 30.90 -8.12
CA ASP A 168 -5.49 32.33 -8.48
C ASP A 168 -4.25 33.06 -7.94
N GLU A 169 -3.18 33.15 -8.75
CA GLU A 169 -1.92 33.84 -8.40
C GLU A 169 -2.09 35.34 -8.03
N LYS A 170 -3.29 35.92 -8.20
CA LYS A 170 -3.57 37.35 -7.96
C LYS A 170 -4.60 37.61 -6.86
N ALA A 171 -5.11 36.59 -6.17
CA ALA A 171 -6.11 36.85 -5.14
C ALA A 171 -5.46 37.55 -3.91
N PRO A 172 -6.11 38.58 -3.34
CA PRO A 172 -5.61 39.27 -2.16
C PRO A 172 -5.54 38.32 -0.95
N PRO A 173 -4.70 38.63 0.07
CA PRO A 173 -4.66 37.87 1.32
C PRO A 173 -6.04 37.82 1.98
N PRO A 174 -6.31 36.79 2.82
CA PRO A 174 -7.60 36.63 3.49
C PRO A 174 -8.02 37.92 4.21
N THR A 175 -9.22 38.41 3.93
CA THR A 175 -9.77 39.56 4.65
C THR A 175 -10.30 39.11 6.01
N GLU A 176 -10.44 40.04 6.96
CA GLU A 176 -11.06 39.71 8.26
C GLU A 176 -12.51 39.21 8.10
N ALA A 177 -13.21 39.63 7.04
CA ALA A 177 -14.51 39.09 6.69
C ALA A 177 -14.45 37.62 6.26
N ASP A 178 -13.43 37.22 5.50
CA ASP A 178 -13.18 35.82 5.13
C ASP A 178 -12.84 34.99 6.35
N MET A 179 -11.92 35.48 7.20
CA MET A 179 -11.55 34.82 8.45
C MET A 179 -12.76 34.59 9.34
N ARG A 180 -13.61 35.61 9.53
CA ARG A 180 -14.84 35.50 10.32
C ARG A 180 -15.81 34.47 9.75
N HIS A 181 -16.03 34.47 8.44
CA HIS A 181 -16.89 33.49 7.78
C HIS A 181 -16.43 32.05 8.02
N TRP A 182 -15.13 31.78 7.92
CA TRP A 182 -14.59 30.45 8.13
C TRP A 182 -14.50 30.03 9.60
N ARG A 183 -14.34 30.99 10.53
CA ARG A 183 -14.49 30.73 11.97
C ARG A 183 -15.92 30.28 12.29
N ASP A 184 -16.93 30.96 11.73
CA ASP A 184 -18.34 30.60 11.92
C ASP A 184 -18.62 29.20 11.36
N PHE A 185 -18.06 28.86 10.18
CA PHE A 185 -18.12 27.52 9.61
C PHE A 185 -17.48 26.46 10.53
N ALA A 186 -16.26 26.71 11.02
CA ALA A 186 -15.56 25.79 11.91
C ALA A 186 -16.34 25.57 13.22
N ALA A 187 -16.87 26.64 13.81
CA ALA A 187 -17.70 26.57 15.01
C ALA A 187 -19.00 25.79 14.79
N ASP A 188 -19.67 25.99 13.65
CA ASP A 188 -20.88 25.24 13.30
C ASP A 188 -20.59 23.76 13.04
N LEU A 189 -19.46 23.44 12.37
CA LEU A 189 -19.02 22.07 12.14
C LEU A 189 -18.76 21.34 13.45
N MET A 190 -18.00 21.94 14.36
CA MET A 190 -17.72 21.37 15.68
C MET A 190 -18.99 21.26 16.55
N ARG A 191 -19.94 22.19 16.38
CA ARG A 191 -21.24 22.13 17.08
C ARG A 191 -22.11 20.97 16.56
N LYS A 192 -22.11 20.73 15.25
CA LYS A 192 -22.85 19.62 14.61
C LYS A 192 -22.18 18.27 14.88
N ASN A 193 -20.86 18.25 14.91
CA ASN A 193 -20.03 17.06 15.10
C ASN A 193 -18.99 17.30 16.23
N PRO A 194 -19.38 17.13 17.51
CA PRO A 194 -18.48 17.41 18.64
C PRO A 194 -17.21 16.53 18.68
N GLU A 195 -17.26 15.35 18.06
CA GLU A 195 -16.14 14.40 17.99
C GLU A 195 -15.15 14.71 16.85
N THR A 196 -15.37 15.77 16.07
CA THR A 196 -14.45 16.16 14.99
C THR A 196 -13.06 16.39 15.54
N THR A 197 -12.06 15.68 15.02
CA THR A 197 -10.65 15.84 15.38
C THR A 197 -10.06 17.13 14.78
N PRO A 198 -8.95 17.67 15.31
CA PRO A 198 -8.27 18.82 14.71
C PRO A 198 -7.85 18.61 13.25
N GLU A 199 -7.48 17.37 12.89
CA GLU A 199 -7.13 17.00 11.52
C GLU A 199 -8.34 17.01 10.58
N GLU A 200 -9.45 16.40 10.99
CA GLU A 200 -10.71 16.46 10.24
C GLU A 200 -11.20 17.90 10.07
N LEU A 201 -11.06 18.74 11.11
CA LEU A 201 -11.40 20.15 11.03
C LEU A 201 -10.53 20.88 10.01
N LYS A 202 -9.20 20.67 10.04
CA LYS A 202 -8.26 21.26 9.08
C LYS A 202 -8.66 20.92 7.64
N TYR A 203 -8.88 19.65 7.34
CA TYR A 203 -9.25 19.21 5.99
C TYR A 203 -10.63 19.70 5.57
N ALA A 204 -11.62 19.68 6.47
CA ALA A 204 -12.95 20.22 6.18
C ALA A 204 -12.91 21.72 5.84
N ILE A 205 -12.07 22.50 6.53
CA ILE A 205 -11.85 23.92 6.19
C ILE A 205 -11.20 24.05 4.81
N ILE A 206 -10.15 23.27 4.51
CA ILE A 206 -9.49 23.28 3.19
C ILE A 206 -10.47 22.96 2.07
N ASP A 207 -11.28 21.91 2.23
CA ASP A 207 -12.24 21.47 1.23
C ASP A 207 -13.36 22.48 1.03
N ALA A 208 -13.86 23.08 2.11
CA ALA A 208 -14.89 24.12 2.00
C ALA A 208 -14.35 25.39 1.33
N VAL A 209 -13.12 25.83 1.66
CA VAL A 209 -12.44 26.95 1.00
C VAL A 209 -12.25 26.66 -0.49
N ARG A 210 -11.76 25.46 -0.83
CA ARG A 210 -11.58 25.03 -2.22
C ARG A 210 -12.91 25.00 -2.97
N ALA A 211 -13.95 24.42 -2.38
CA ALA A 211 -15.27 24.34 -3.00
C ALA A 211 -15.86 25.71 -3.28
N LYS A 212 -15.67 26.68 -2.37
CA LYS A 212 -16.09 28.07 -2.56
C LYS A 212 -15.34 28.74 -3.72
N VAL A 213 -14.01 28.60 -3.78
CA VAL A 213 -13.18 29.17 -4.86
C VAL A 213 -13.50 28.54 -6.21
N LEU A 214 -13.71 27.23 -6.26
CA LEU A 214 -14.10 26.53 -7.47
C LEU A 214 -15.59 26.69 -7.80
N GLY A 215 -16.41 27.31 -6.96
CA GLY A 215 -17.85 27.38 -7.15
C GLY A 215 -18.50 26.00 -7.27
N THR A 216 -18.07 25.05 -6.44
CA THR A 216 -18.62 23.69 -6.32
C THR A 216 -19.30 23.46 -4.97
N ASP A 217 -19.54 24.53 -4.22
CA ASP A 217 -20.09 24.58 -2.86
C ASP A 217 -21.63 24.48 -2.80
N ALA A 218 -22.31 24.61 -3.94
CA ALA A 218 -23.78 24.57 -4.00
C ALA A 218 -24.32 23.87 -5.26
N VAL A 219 -25.52 23.28 -5.15
CA VAL A 219 -26.27 22.74 -6.29
C VAL A 219 -27.05 23.87 -6.95
N THR A 220 -26.41 24.56 -7.90
CA THR A 220 -27.05 25.59 -8.72
C THR A 220 -26.99 25.20 -10.19
N PRO A 221 -27.88 25.72 -11.07
CA PRO A 221 -27.80 25.44 -12.51
C PRO A 221 -26.42 25.73 -13.11
N LYS A 222 -25.76 26.82 -12.66
CA LYS A 222 -24.40 27.18 -13.07
C LYS A 222 -23.37 26.13 -12.64
N ASN A 223 -23.48 25.60 -11.42
CA ASN A 223 -22.54 24.63 -10.89
C ASN A 223 -22.77 23.23 -11.49
N ILE A 224 -24.03 22.85 -11.76
CA ILE A 224 -24.36 21.62 -12.50
C ILE A 224 -23.71 21.65 -13.90
N ASP A 225 -23.81 22.78 -14.62
CA ASP A 225 -23.13 22.95 -15.90
C ASP A 225 -21.62 22.82 -15.79
N LYS A 226 -21.04 23.34 -14.71
CA LYS A 226 -19.61 23.20 -14.43
C LYS A 226 -19.25 21.73 -14.17
N PHE A 227 -20.00 21.01 -13.32
CA PHE A 227 -19.78 19.59 -13.05
C PHE A 227 -19.79 18.76 -14.34
N ILE A 228 -20.74 19.02 -15.23
CA ILE A 228 -20.85 18.32 -16.51
C ILE A 228 -19.63 18.60 -17.40
N LYS A 229 -19.20 19.87 -17.51
CA LYS A 229 -18.03 20.24 -18.32
C LYS A 229 -16.75 19.63 -17.78
N ASP A 230 -16.53 19.71 -16.47
CA ASP A 230 -15.35 19.15 -15.80
C ASP A 230 -15.33 17.63 -15.97
N ALA A 231 -16.49 16.97 -15.84
CA ALA A 231 -16.62 15.53 -16.05
C ALA A 231 -16.33 15.12 -17.51
N VAL A 232 -16.81 15.86 -18.52
CA VAL A 232 -16.49 15.58 -19.93
C VAL A 232 -15.00 15.73 -20.20
N LYS A 233 -14.38 16.83 -19.76
CA LYS A 233 -12.95 17.07 -19.90
C LYS A 233 -12.13 15.92 -19.30
N TRP A 234 -12.47 15.53 -18.08
CA TRP A 234 -11.79 14.45 -17.37
C TRP A 234 -11.96 13.10 -18.08
N VAL A 235 -13.20 12.71 -18.39
CA VAL A 235 -13.50 11.42 -19.02
C VAL A 235 -12.81 11.32 -20.39
N THR A 236 -12.81 12.38 -21.21
CA THR A 236 -12.18 12.32 -22.54
C THR A 236 -10.66 12.36 -22.43
N GLN A 237 -10.10 13.12 -21.48
CA GLN A 237 -8.67 13.10 -21.22
C GLN A 237 -8.20 11.71 -20.78
N CYS A 238 -8.92 11.06 -19.87
CA CYS A 238 -8.57 9.75 -19.33
C CYS A 238 -8.73 8.62 -20.34
N TYR A 239 -9.78 8.64 -21.18
CA TYR A 239 -10.15 7.48 -22.00
C TYR A 239 -10.01 7.71 -23.52
N GLU A 240 -9.95 8.96 -23.99
CA GLU A 240 -9.66 9.31 -25.38
C GLU A 240 -8.26 9.92 -25.57
N GLY A 241 -7.53 10.17 -24.47
CA GLY A 241 -6.19 10.75 -24.46
C GLY A 241 -6.15 12.24 -24.82
N LYS A 242 -7.31 12.90 -24.90
CA LYS A 242 -7.42 14.34 -25.18
C LYS A 242 -8.61 14.98 -24.46
N GLU A 243 -8.37 16.15 -23.92
CA GLU A 243 -9.43 16.99 -23.37
C GLU A 243 -10.31 17.55 -24.49
N ARG A 244 -11.63 17.55 -24.29
CA ARG A 244 -12.57 18.29 -25.14
C ARG A 244 -13.68 18.93 -24.31
N GLU A 245 -14.33 19.90 -24.92
CA GLU A 245 -15.51 20.54 -24.35
C GLU A 245 -16.76 19.66 -24.50
N ALA A 246 -17.70 19.84 -23.57
CA ALA A 246 -19.02 19.22 -23.62
C ALA A 246 -19.85 19.77 -24.79
N THR A 247 -20.39 18.89 -25.63
CA THR A 247 -21.29 19.29 -26.71
C THR A 247 -22.65 19.76 -26.15
N PRO A 248 -23.43 20.56 -26.90
CA PRO A 248 -24.77 20.95 -26.47
C PRO A 248 -25.71 19.76 -26.21
N ALA A 249 -25.53 18.66 -26.96
CA ALA A 249 -26.30 17.43 -26.76
C ALA A 249 -25.94 16.74 -25.43
N GLU A 250 -24.65 16.63 -25.10
CA GLU A 250 -24.19 16.09 -23.82
C GLU A 250 -24.61 16.97 -22.65
N LEU A 251 -24.50 18.29 -22.76
CA LEU A 251 -25.00 19.21 -21.73
C LEU A 251 -26.50 18.99 -21.48
N LYS A 252 -27.30 18.81 -22.53
CA LYS A 252 -28.73 18.53 -22.39
C LYS A 252 -29.00 17.18 -21.71
N GLU A 253 -28.29 16.13 -22.14
CA GLU A 253 -28.42 14.78 -21.58
C GLU A 253 -28.06 14.75 -20.09
N TRP A 254 -26.89 15.27 -19.73
CA TRP A 254 -26.39 15.18 -18.37
C TRP A 254 -27.08 16.15 -17.39
N ARG A 255 -27.64 17.26 -17.89
CA ARG A 255 -28.57 18.07 -17.10
C ARG A 255 -29.82 17.30 -16.74
N ALA A 256 -30.39 16.54 -17.68
CA ALA A 256 -31.57 15.72 -17.41
C ALA A 256 -31.27 14.63 -16.39
N PHE A 257 -30.10 13.97 -16.50
CA PHE A 257 -29.61 13.03 -15.49
C PHE A 257 -29.46 13.68 -14.11
N ALA A 258 -28.79 14.85 -14.03
CA ALA A 258 -28.62 15.57 -12.76
C ALA A 258 -29.95 15.96 -12.11
N GLN A 259 -30.92 16.41 -12.91
CA GLN A 259 -32.29 16.71 -12.45
C GLN A 259 -33.01 15.46 -11.96
N GLU A 260 -32.80 14.30 -12.58
CA GLU A 260 -33.36 13.03 -12.11
C GLU A 260 -32.75 12.61 -10.76
N GLN A 261 -31.44 12.76 -10.59
CA GLN A 261 -30.77 12.50 -9.30
C GLN A 261 -31.31 13.41 -8.20
N LEU A 262 -31.51 14.71 -8.50
CA LEU A 262 -32.11 15.66 -7.56
C LEU A 262 -33.55 15.33 -7.20
N LYS A 263 -34.33 14.77 -8.13
CA LYS A 263 -35.70 14.29 -7.84
C LYS A 263 -35.69 13.05 -6.93
N LYS A 264 -34.71 12.16 -7.12
CA LYS A 264 -34.56 10.94 -6.31
C LYS A 264 -34.01 11.24 -4.92
N ASN A 265 -33.12 12.22 -4.81
CA ASN A 265 -32.52 12.67 -3.57
C ASN A 265 -32.42 14.20 -3.53
N PRO A 266 -33.44 14.90 -2.96
CA PRO A 266 -33.45 16.35 -2.86
C PRO A 266 -32.30 16.93 -2.03
N ASP A 267 -31.75 16.16 -1.10
CA ASP A 267 -30.67 16.56 -0.19
C ASP A 267 -29.28 16.12 -0.69
N ILE A 268 -29.15 15.75 -1.97
CA ILE A 268 -27.86 15.37 -2.56
C ILE A 268 -26.87 16.53 -2.47
N THR A 269 -25.69 16.26 -1.91
CA THR A 269 -24.63 17.26 -1.80
C THR A 269 -24.07 17.59 -3.20
N PRO A 270 -23.52 18.80 -3.41
CA PRO A 270 -22.89 19.17 -4.67
C PRO A 270 -21.81 18.18 -5.12
N GLU A 271 -21.02 17.69 -4.16
CA GLU A 271 -19.97 16.70 -4.38
C GLU A 271 -20.52 15.35 -4.83
N ASN A 272 -21.55 14.83 -4.15
CA ASN A 272 -22.18 13.56 -4.53
C ASN A 272 -22.82 13.65 -5.92
N LEU A 273 -23.44 14.79 -6.25
CA LEU A 273 -24.03 15.01 -7.57
C LEU A 273 -22.95 15.04 -8.65
N LYS A 274 -21.82 15.73 -8.40
CA LYS A 274 -20.67 15.76 -9.31
C LYS A 274 -20.14 14.35 -9.58
N TYR A 275 -19.91 13.53 -8.55
CA TYR A 275 -19.43 12.16 -8.72
C TYR A 275 -20.41 11.28 -9.49
N ALA A 276 -21.71 11.37 -9.17
CA ALA A 276 -22.74 10.61 -9.88
C ALA A 276 -22.76 10.91 -11.39
N ILE A 277 -22.59 12.18 -11.78
CA ILE A 277 -22.49 12.60 -13.18
C ILE A 277 -21.24 12.00 -13.84
N THR A 278 -20.07 12.13 -13.21
CA THR A 278 -18.79 11.62 -13.72
C THR A 278 -18.79 10.09 -13.87
N ASP A 279 -19.30 9.37 -12.88
CA ASP A 279 -19.36 7.91 -12.90
C ASP A 279 -20.28 7.38 -14.00
N ALA A 280 -21.44 8.01 -14.18
CA ALA A 280 -22.36 7.65 -15.25
C ALA A 280 -21.75 7.92 -16.64
N MET A 281 -21.05 9.04 -16.82
CA MET A 281 -20.29 9.34 -18.04
C MET A 281 -19.18 8.32 -18.30
N ARG A 282 -18.39 7.99 -17.28
CA ARG A 282 -17.33 6.97 -17.37
C ARG A 282 -17.92 5.63 -17.78
N ALA A 283 -18.99 5.18 -17.13
CA ALA A 283 -19.64 3.90 -17.42
C ALA A 283 -20.14 3.85 -18.87
N LYS A 284 -20.72 4.95 -19.36
CA LYS A 284 -21.15 5.10 -20.75
C LYS A 284 -19.97 5.03 -21.73
N MET A 285 -18.84 5.66 -21.43
CA MET A 285 -17.66 5.69 -22.32
C MET A 285 -16.87 4.38 -22.32
N THR A 286 -16.66 3.79 -21.15
CA THR A 286 -15.86 2.56 -21.00
C THR A 286 -16.66 1.31 -21.35
N GLY A 287 -18.00 1.38 -21.34
CA GLY A 287 -18.87 0.22 -21.56
C GLY A 287 -18.99 -0.68 -20.33
N THR A 288 -18.61 -0.19 -19.15
CA THR A 288 -18.83 -0.87 -17.84
C THR A 288 -20.18 -0.52 -17.22
N GLY A 289 -21.11 0.00 -18.02
CA GLY A 289 -22.52 0.14 -17.63
C GLY A 289 -23.22 -1.20 -17.42
N GLU A 290 -24.55 -1.19 -17.34
CA GLU A 290 -25.37 -2.39 -17.13
C GLU A 290 -24.93 -3.58 -18.00
N ALA A 291 -25.04 -4.80 -17.47
CA ALA A 291 -24.56 -6.03 -18.09
C ALA A 291 -25.44 -6.49 -19.28
N THR A 292 -25.52 -5.64 -20.30
CA THR A 292 -26.17 -5.90 -21.59
C THR A 292 -25.33 -6.89 -22.43
N PRO A 293 -25.92 -7.60 -23.39
CA PRO A 293 -25.17 -8.52 -24.28
C PRO A 293 -23.96 -7.87 -24.96
N LYS A 294 -24.06 -6.58 -25.30
CA LYS A 294 -22.97 -5.81 -25.91
C LYS A 294 -21.80 -5.57 -24.95
N ASN A 295 -22.09 -5.31 -23.67
CA ASN A 295 -21.05 -5.09 -22.66
C ASN A 295 -20.40 -6.42 -22.24
N ILE A 296 -21.15 -7.52 -22.20
CA ILE A 296 -20.61 -8.87 -21.95
C ILE A 296 -19.59 -9.26 -23.01
N ASP A 297 -19.88 -9.02 -24.29
CA ASP A 297 -18.93 -9.31 -25.38
C ASP A 297 -17.63 -8.51 -25.20
N LYS A 298 -17.75 -7.22 -24.84
CA LYS A 298 -16.60 -6.38 -24.54
C LYS A 298 -15.79 -6.89 -23.35
N PHE A 299 -16.43 -7.33 -22.26
CA PHE A 299 -15.72 -7.92 -21.11
C PHE A 299 -14.94 -9.18 -21.51
N ILE A 300 -15.51 -10.02 -22.38
CA ILE A 300 -14.83 -11.21 -22.89
C ILE A 300 -13.65 -10.83 -23.77
N GLU A 301 -13.82 -9.86 -24.69
CA GLU A 301 -12.75 -9.37 -25.55
C GLU A 301 -11.59 -8.78 -24.76
N ASP A 302 -11.88 -7.92 -23.78
CA ASP A 302 -10.88 -7.32 -22.89
C ASP A 302 -10.18 -8.37 -22.03
N GLY A 303 -10.94 -9.34 -21.48
CA GLY A 303 -10.40 -10.44 -20.69
C GLY A 303 -9.45 -11.34 -21.49
N VAL A 304 -9.84 -11.75 -22.71
CA VAL A 304 -8.98 -12.57 -23.57
C VAL A 304 -7.76 -11.78 -24.01
N LYS A 305 -7.92 -10.52 -24.40
CA LYS A 305 -6.81 -9.64 -24.77
C LYS A 305 -5.78 -9.55 -23.64
N TRP A 306 -6.23 -9.26 -22.43
CA TRP A 306 -5.37 -9.14 -21.25
C TRP A 306 -4.64 -10.45 -20.93
N VAL A 307 -5.38 -11.57 -20.88
CA VAL A 307 -4.77 -12.88 -20.57
C VAL A 307 -3.71 -13.25 -21.60
N THR A 308 -3.97 -13.07 -22.90
CA THR A 308 -3.01 -13.48 -23.93
C THR A 308 -1.79 -12.55 -23.95
N GLN A 309 -1.99 -11.26 -23.67
CA GLN A 309 -0.87 -10.32 -23.50
C GLN A 309 0.00 -10.71 -22.31
N CYS A 310 -0.60 -11.01 -21.15
CA CYS A 310 0.13 -11.32 -19.93
C CYS A 310 0.81 -12.70 -19.95
N TYR A 311 0.20 -13.71 -20.56
CA TYR A 311 0.65 -15.11 -20.46
C TYR A 311 1.19 -15.68 -21.78
N GLU A 312 0.80 -15.15 -22.93
CA GLU A 312 1.29 -15.58 -24.26
C GLU A 312 2.21 -14.53 -24.92
N GLY A 313 2.38 -13.35 -24.31
CA GLY A 313 3.19 -12.25 -24.82
C GLY A 313 2.63 -11.56 -26.07
N LYS A 314 1.37 -11.84 -26.45
CA LYS A 314 0.72 -11.27 -27.63
C LYS A 314 -0.76 -11.01 -27.40
N GLU A 315 -1.24 -9.89 -27.92
CA GLU A 315 -2.68 -9.59 -27.93
C GLU A 315 -3.38 -10.40 -29.02
N ARG A 316 -4.50 -11.05 -28.69
CA ARG A 316 -5.40 -11.64 -29.68
C ARG A 316 -6.86 -11.37 -29.32
N LYS A 317 -7.73 -11.53 -30.31
CA LYS A 317 -9.18 -11.55 -30.10
C LYS A 317 -9.65 -12.96 -29.72
N PRO A 318 -10.76 -13.08 -28.98
CA PRO A 318 -11.42 -14.37 -28.77
C PRO A 318 -11.87 -14.97 -30.10
N THR A 319 -11.71 -16.29 -30.24
CA THR A 319 -12.33 -17.04 -31.34
C THR A 319 -13.85 -17.11 -31.16
N ALA A 320 -14.60 -17.39 -32.22
CA ALA A 320 -16.06 -17.54 -32.13
C ALA A 320 -16.49 -18.62 -31.11
N ALA A 321 -15.72 -19.70 -30.99
CA ALA A 321 -15.96 -20.77 -30.03
C ALA A 321 -15.71 -20.32 -28.59
N GLU A 322 -14.62 -19.60 -28.33
CA GLU A 322 -14.33 -19.03 -27.00
C GLU A 322 -15.38 -18.01 -26.60
N LEU A 323 -15.77 -17.13 -27.52
CA LEU A 323 -16.77 -16.11 -27.27
C LEU A 323 -18.14 -16.72 -26.95
N ALA A 324 -18.55 -17.79 -27.66
CA ALA A 324 -19.75 -18.56 -27.32
C ALA A 324 -19.65 -19.23 -25.94
N HIS A 325 -18.50 -19.82 -25.61
CA HIS A 325 -18.25 -20.46 -24.32
C HIS A 325 -18.34 -19.45 -23.16
N TRP A 326 -17.70 -18.29 -23.28
CA TRP A 326 -17.68 -17.28 -22.23
C TRP A 326 -19.01 -16.54 -22.09
N ARG A 327 -19.77 -16.38 -23.17
CA ARG A 327 -21.16 -15.90 -23.09
C ARG A 327 -22.04 -16.84 -22.26
N ASP A 328 -21.91 -18.15 -22.47
CA ASP A 328 -22.66 -19.14 -21.69
C ASP A 328 -22.26 -19.12 -20.21
N PHE A 329 -20.95 -19.01 -19.93
CA PHE A 329 -20.44 -18.80 -18.57
C PHE A 329 -21.04 -17.55 -17.92
N ALA A 330 -20.95 -16.39 -18.59
CA ALA A 330 -21.48 -15.13 -18.06
C ALA A 330 -22.98 -15.20 -17.75
N ARG A 331 -23.78 -15.78 -18.66
CA ARG A 331 -25.22 -15.96 -18.47
C ARG A 331 -25.54 -16.87 -17.29
N LYS A 332 -24.83 -17.99 -17.15
CA LYS A 332 -24.99 -18.91 -16.01
C LYS A 332 -24.60 -18.24 -14.70
N HIS A 333 -23.51 -17.47 -14.71
CA HIS A 333 -23.00 -16.78 -13.53
C HIS A 333 -23.94 -15.66 -13.06
N GLN A 334 -24.52 -14.89 -13.99
CA GLN A 334 -25.57 -13.91 -13.68
C GLN A 334 -26.86 -14.56 -13.18
N LYS A 335 -27.27 -15.69 -13.78
CA LYS A 335 -28.47 -16.41 -13.32
C LYS A 335 -28.30 -16.98 -11.91
N ALA A 336 -27.10 -17.43 -11.57
CA ALA A 336 -26.76 -17.93 -10.25
C ALA A 336 -26.61 -16.81 -9.21
N ASN A 337 -26.25 -15.59 -9.64
CA ASN A 337 -26.01 -14.43 -8.78
C ASN A 337 -26.80 -13.20 -9.29
N PRO A 338 -28.09 -13.06 -8.95
CA PRO A 338 -28.95 -12.00 -9.48
C PRO A 338 -28.51 -10.57 -9.11
N ASP A 339 -27.84 -10.41 -7.97
CA ASP A 339 -27.39 -9.11 -7.45
C ASP A 339 -25.98 -8.71 -7.93
N LEU A 340 -25.37 -9.50 -8.83
CA LEU A 340 -24.01 -9.29 -9.31
C LEU A 340 -23.91 -7.99 -10.12
N THR A 341 -23.01 -7.10 -9.71
CA THR A 341 -22.75 -5.86 -10.46
C THR A 341 -22.03 -6.16 -11.80
N PRO A 342 -22.16 -5.28 -12.81
CA PRO A 342 -21.45 -5.46 -14.08
C PRO A 342 -19.93 -5.57 -13.94
N GLU A 343 -19.33 -4.85 -12.97
CA GLU A 343 -17.89 -4.89 -12.71
C GLU A 343 -17.47 -6.24 -12.09
N GLU A 344 -18.26 -6.77 -11.15
CA GLU A 344 -18.01 -8.11 -10.58
C GLU A 344 -18.14 -9.20 -11.66
N LEU A 345 -19.10 -9.08 -12.57
CA LEU A 345 -19.24 -10.00 -13.71
C LEU A 345 -18.02 -9.95 -14.64
N LYS A 346 -17.54 -8.75 -14.96
CA LYS A 346 -16.32 -8.56 -15.75
C LYS A 346 -15.12 -9.26 -15.12
N TYR A 347 -14.92 -9.08 -13.81
CA TYR A 347 -13.84 -9.77 -13.09
C TYR A 347 -14.01 -11.28 -13.07
N ALA A 348 -15.23 -11.80 -12.85
CA ALA A 348 -15.50 -13.23 -12.88
C ALA A 348 -15.19 -13.85 -14.27
N ILE A 349 -15.56 -13.16 -15.35
CA ILE A 349 -15.23 -13.58 -16.72
C ILE A 349 -13.71 -13.58 -16.94
N GLN A 350 -13.03 -12.49 -16.58
CA GLN A 350 -11.57 -12.38 -16.73
C GLN A 350 -10.83 -13.45 -15.93
N ASP A 351 -11.29 -13.72 -14.71
CA ASP A 351 -10.72 -14.75 -13.85
C ASP A 351 -10.89 -16.16 -14.44
N ALA A 352 -12.09 -16.49 -14.92
CA ALA A 352 -12.34 -17.78 -15.55
C ALA A 352 -11.48 -17.98 -16.81
N ILE A 353 -11.30 -16.92 -17.62
CA ILE A 353 -10.39 -16.93 -18.78
C ILE A 353 -8.95 -17.18 -18.33
N ARG A 354 -8.48 -16.49 -17.28
CA ARG A 354 -7.15 -16.65 -16.70
C ARG A 354 -6.92 -18.08 -16.21
N VAL A 355 -7.86 -18.62 -15.43
CA VAL A 355 -7.79 -19.98 -14.87
C VAL A 355 -7.64 -21.01 -15.99
N LYS A 356 -8.44 -20.89 -17.04
CA LYS A 356 -8.38 -21.78 -18.21
C LYS A 356 -7.05 -21.66 -18.96
N ALA A 357 -6.56 -20.43 -19.19
CA ALA A 357 -5.30 -20.21 -19.91
C ALA A 357 -4.07 -20.67 -19.13
N THR A 358 -4.10 -20.55 -17.80
CA THR A 358 -2.98 -20.93 -16.94
C THR A 358 -2.98 -22.42 -16.57
N GLY A 359 -4.05 -23.17 -16.87
CA GLY A 359 -4.19 -24.57 -16.47
C GLY A 359 -4.46 -24.72 -14.96
N MET A 360 -5.10 -23.72 -14.37
CA MET A 360 -5.53 -23.71 -12.96
C MET A 360 -6.93 -24.30 -12.78
N ASP A 361 -7.42 -25.02 -13.79
CA ASP A 361 -8.76 -25.59 -13.87
C ASP A 361 -8.91 -26.93 -13.11
N GLY A 362 -7.81 -27.49 -12.57
CA GLY A 362 -7.84 -28.68 -11.73
C GLY A 362 -6.48 -29.21 -11.28
N THR A 363 -6.47 -30.26 -10.45
CA THR A 363 -5.26 -30.92 -9.90
C THR A 363 -4.93 -32.25 -10.61
N GLY A 364 -5.21 -32.34 -11.91
CA GLY A 364 -4.85 -33.51 -12.73
C GLY A 364 -3.33 -33.70 -12.86
N SER A 365 -2.89 -34.89 -13.29
CA SER A 365 -1.46 -35.23 -13.40
C SER A 365 -0.66 -34.27 -14.29
N ALA A 366 -1.24 -33.82 -15.41
CA ALA A 366 -0.62 -32.84 -16.31
C ALA A 366 -0.41 -31.47 -15.64
N ASN A 367 -1.34 -31.03 -14.79
CA ASN A 367 -1.22 -29.75 -14.07
C ASN A 367 -0.22 -29.86 -12.92
N ILE A 368 -0.14 -31.01 -12.23
CA ILE A 368 0.87 -31.28 -11.19
C ILE A 368 2.28 -31.20 -11.80
N ASP A 369 2.50 -31.80 -12.96
CA ASP A 369 3.80 -31.76 -13.65
C ASP A 369 4.20 -30.34 -14.01
N LYS A 370 3.25 -29.55 -14.50
CA LYS A 370 3.46 -28.12 -14.77
C LYS A 370 3.81 -27.36 -13.50
N PHE A 371 3.11 -27.59 -12.38
CA PHE A 371 3.42 -26.92 -11.10
C PHE A 371 4.82 -27.26 -10.60
N ILE A 372 5.23 -28.52 -10.72
CA ILE A 372 6.59 -28.96 -10.36
C ILE A 372 7.62 -28.28 -11.26
N GLN A 373 7.37 -28.24 -12.57
CA GLN A 373 8.26 -27.59 -13.53
C GLN A 373 8.46 -26.10 -13.23
N ASP A 374 7.35 -25.38 -13.02
CA ASP A 374 7.35 -23.95 -12.70
C ASP A 374 8.09 -23.69 -11.37
N ALA A 375 7.87 -24.54 -10.37
CA ALA A 375 8.53 -24.43 -9.08
C ALA A 375 10.03 -24.68 -9.17
N VAL A 376 10.49 -25.69 -9.93
CA VAL A 376 11.93 -25.94 -10.15
C VAL A 376 12.57 -24.75 -10.84
N LYS A 377 11.98 -24.24 -11.94
CA LYS A 377 12.50 -23.06 -12.64
C LYS A 377 12.63 -21.86 -11.71
N TRP A 378 11.60 -21.61 -10.90
CA TRP A 378 11.61 -20.50 -9.96
C TRP A 378 12.70 -20.66 -8.89
N VAL A 379 12.81 -21.83 -8.26
CA VAL A 379 13.84 -22.09 -7.22
C VAL A 379 15.25 -21.97 -7.81
N THR A 380 15.50 -22.53 -8.98
CA THR A 380 16.86 -22.49 -9.57
C THR A 380 17.19 -21.08 -10.05
N PHE A 381 16.24 -20.35 -10.61
CA PHE A 381 16.44 -18.94 -10.96
C PHE A 381 16.77 -18.09 -9.73
N CYS A 382 15.94 -18.18 -8.68
CA CYS A 382 16.11 -17.37 -7.48
C CYS A 382 17.38 -17.68 -6.68
N TYR A 383 17.82 -18.93 -6.65
CA TYR A 383 18.90 -19.37 -5.76
C TYR A 383 20.17 -19.85 -6.48
N GLU A 384 20.12 -20.10 -7.78
CA GLU A 384 21.27 -20.53 -8.61
C GLU A 384 21.54 -19.56 -9.77
N GLY A 385 20.68 -18.56 -9.98
CA GLY A 385 20.82 -17.53 -11.01
C GLY A 385 20.46 -17.99 -12.43
N GLN A 386 19.98 -19.22 -12.61
CA GLN A 386 19.61 -19.78 -13.92
C GLN A 386 18.37 -20.67 -13.83
N GLU A 387 17.51 -20.57 -14.84
CA GLU A 387 16.38 -21.49 -14.99
C GLU A 387 16.86 -22.83 -15.53
N ARG A 388 16.36 -23.93 -14.95
CA ARG A 388 16.49 -25.26 -15.52
C ARG A 388 15.19 -26.02 -15.41
N ASP A 389 15.08 -27.04 -16.24
CA ASP A 389 13.97 -27.97 -16.18
C ASP A 389 14.11 -28.98 -15.03
N ALA A 390 12.97 -29.50 -14.54
CA ALA A 390 12.94 -30.54 -13.51
C ALA A 390 13.51 -31.85 -14.04
N THR A 391 14.34 -32.52 -13.24
CA THR A 391 14.84 -33.86 -13.60
C THR A 391 13.73 -34.91 -13.44
N PRO A 392 13.85 -36.09 -14.09
CA PRO A 392 12.91 -37.18 -13.89
C PRO A 392 12.76 -37.60 -12.42
N GLU A 393 13.86 -37.57 -11.66
CA GLU A 393 13.87 -37.87 -10.22
C GLU A 393 13.09 -36.83 -9.41
N GLU A 394 13.29 -35.53 -9.71
CA GLU A 394 12.56 -34.43 -9.08
C GLU A 394 11.06 -34.52 -9.40
N LEU A 395 10.69 -34.74 -10.66
CA LEU A 395 9.31 -34.95 -11.07
C LEU A 395 8.67 -36.12 -10.30
N ARG A 396 9.37 -37.25 -10.20
CA ARG A 396 8.86 -38.42 -9.44
C ARG A 396 8.66 -38.10 -7.96
N ARG A 397 9.63 -37.45 -7.33
CA ARG A 397 9.60 -37.11 -5.91
C ARG A 397 8.50 -36.10 -5.59
N TRP A 398 8.41 -35.02 -6.35
CA TRP A 398 7.44 -33.96 -6.10
C TRP A 398 6.01 -34.35 -6.50
N ARG A 399 5.83 -35.28 -7.44
CA ARG A 399 4.54 -35.94 -7.67
C ARG A 399 4.08 -36.72 -6.43
N ALA A 400 4.98 -37.45 -5.79
CA ALA A 400 4.65 -38.20 -4.58
C ALA A 400 4.19 -37.26 -3.46
N PHE A 401 4.92 -36.16 -3.24
CA PHE A 401 4.54 -35.09 -2.31
C PHE A 401 3.18 -34.47 -2.65
N ALA A 402 2.95 -34.10 -3.92
CA ALA A 402 1.68 -33.52 -4.35
C ALA A 402 0.50 -34.48 -4.14
N ASN A 403 0.68 -35.77 -4.42
CA ASN A 403 -0.33 -36.79 -4.19
C ASN A 403 -0.60 -37.03 -2.70
N GLU A 404 0.42 -36.91 -1.84
CA GLU A 404 0.27 -36.98 -0.39
C GLU A 404 -0.52 -35.78 0.14
N LYS A 405 -0.22 -34.56 -0.31
CA LYS A 405 -1.01 -33.35 0.02
C LYS A 405 -2.47 -33.46 -0.39
N LYS A 406 -2.74 -34.06 -1.55
CA LYS A 406 -4.12 -34.36 -2.00
C LYS A 406 -4.83 -35.43 -1.17
N LYS A 407 -4.09 -36.34 -0.52
CA LYS A 407 -4.67 -37.31 0.43
C LYS A 407 -5.00 -36.63 1.76
N GLU A 408 -4.14 -35.74 2.22
CA GLU A 408 -4.34 -34.94 3.44
C GLU A 408 -5.52 -33.97 3.29
N ASN A 409 -5.64 -33.32 2.14
CA ASN A 409 -6.75 -32.41 1.82
C ASN A 409 -7.33 -32.75 0.43
N LYS A 410 -8.50 -33.40 0.42
CA LYS A 410 -9.19 -33.80 -0.82
C LYS A 410 -9.72 -32.63 -1.64
N ASP A 411 -9.96 -31.49 -0.99
CA ASP A 411 -10.52 -30.29 -1.61
C ASP A 411 -9.44 -29.22 -1.91
N ILE A 412 -8.16 -29.61 -1.84
CA ILE A 412 -7.05 -28.68 -2.12
C ILE A 412 -7.18 -28.10 -3.53
N SER A 413 -7.20 -26.76 -3.60
CA SER A 413 -7.26 -26.06 -4.87
C SER A 413 -5.94 -26.22 -5.66
N PRO A 414 -5.97 -26.07 -7.00
CA PRO A 414 -4.75 -26.10 -7.81
C PRO A 414 -3.71 -25.06 -7.39
N GLU A 415 -4.17 -23.88 -6.96
CA GLU A 415 -3.32 -22.79 -6.51
C GLU A 415 -2.65 -23.12 -5.17
N GLU A 416 -3.39 -23.62 -4.19
CA GLU A 416 -2.83 -24.09 -2.90
C GLU A 416 -1.81 -25.22 -3.11
N LEU A 417 -2.11 -26.18 -4.00
CA LEU A 417 -1.21 -27.28 -4.30
C LEU A 417 0.08 -26.78 -4.97
N LYS A 418 -0.02 -25.85 -5.93
CA LYS A 418 1.15 -25.23 -6.57
C LYS A 418 2.07 -24.57 -5.54
N TYR A 419 1.51 -23.75 -4.66
CA TYR A 419 2.31 -23.05 -3.65
C TYR A 419 2.91 -24.02 -2.62
N ALA A 420 2.18 -25.06 -2.20
CA ALA A 420 2.72 -26.07 -1.30
C ALA A 420 3.95 -26.79 -1.89
N ILE A 421 3.93 -27.10 -3.20
CA ILE A 421 5.08 -27.70 -3.90
C ILE A 421 6.26 -26.71 -3.93
N GLN A 422 6.00 -25.46 -4.30
CA GLN A 422 7.04 -24.43 -4.39
C GLN A 422 7.69 -24.14 -3.03
N ASP A 423 6.91 -24.01 -1.96
CA ASP A 423 7.42 -23.72 -0.61
C ASP A 423 8.23 -24.88 -0.04
N ALA A 424 7.82 -26.13 -0.30
CA ALA A 424 8.59 -27.30 0.12
C ALA A 424 9.94 -27.38 -0.60
N MET A 425 9.98 -27.12 -1.92
CA MET A 425 11.23 -27.03 -2.68
C MET A 425 12.14 -25.91 -2.18
N ARG A 426 11.57 -24.73 -1.93
CA ARG A 426 12.28 -23.58 -1.36
C ARG A 426 12.90 -23.93 -0.01
N SER A 427 12.14 -24.58 0.87
CA SER A 427 12.59 -24.95 2.21
C SER A 427 13.72 -25.95 2.18
N GLU A 428 13.67 -26.92 1.25
CA GLU A 428 14.78 -27.83 0.99
C GLU A 428 16.02 -27.09 0.48
N LYS A 429 15.86 -26.16 -0.47
CA LYS A 429 16.97 -25.36 -1.02
C LYS A 429 17.63 -24.47 0.04
N MET A 430 16.84 -23.95 0.97
CA MET A 430 17.30 -23.07 2.04
C MET A 430 17.78 -23.81 3.30
N GLY A 431 17.68 -25.14 3.34
CA GLY A 431 18.03 -25.94 4.52
C GLY A 431 17.13 -25.67 5.74
N THR A 432 15.95 -25.06 5.54
CA THR A 432 14.99 -24.77 6.61
C THR A 432 14.06 -25.94 6.89
N ASN A 433 14.26 -27.07 6.20
CA ASN A 433 13.58 -28.34 6.44
C ASN A 433 14.11 -29.13 7.66
N ALA A 434 15.30 -28.79 8.17
CA ALA A 434 15.89 -29.42 9.35
C ALA A 434 15.30 -28.86 10.66
N PRO A 435 15.37 -29.62 11.78
CA PRO A 435 14.96 -29.12 13.09
C PRO A 435 15.71 -27.83 13.46
N ALA A 436 14.99 -26.82 13.93
CA ALA A 436 15.54 -25.48 14.22
C ALA A 436 16.78 -25.49 15.12
N LYS A 437 16.87 -26.47 16.04
CA LYS A 437 18.01 -26.65 16.95
C LYS A 437 19.34 -26.91 16.25
N GLN A 438 19.33 -27.52 15.06
CA GLN A 438 20.55 -27.86 14.33
C GLN A 438 21.15 -26.68 13.56
N SER A 439 20.40 -25.58 13.40
CA SER A 439 20.78 -24.43 12.56
C SER A 439 20.99 -23.13 13.34
N ILE A 440 21.03 -23.16 14.67
CA ILE A 440 21.07 -21.96 15.53
C ILE A 440 22.27 -21.06 15.18
N GLU A 441 23.49 -21.60 15.15
CA GLU A 441 24.70 -20.81 14.92
C GLU A 441 24.76 -20.24 13.50
N ASP A 442 24.32 -21.02 12.51
CA ASP A 442 24.23 -20.58 11.11
C ASP A 442 23.23 -19.42 10.95
N HIS A 443 22.08 -19.50 11.62
CA HIS A 443 21.08 -18.42 11.61
C HIS A 443 21.58 -17.15 12.30
N ILE A 444 22.33 -17.27 13.41
CA ILE A 444 22.95 -16.11 14.09
C ILE A 444 23.96 -15.45 13.16
N ARG A 445 24.88 -16.22 12.56
CA ARG A 445 25.89 -15.69 11.62
C ARG A 445 25.24 -15.05 10.40
N ALA A 446 24.20 -15.68 9.83
CA ALA A 446 23.46 -15.13 8.71
C ALA A 446 22.75 -13.81 9.08
N ALA A 447 22.22 -13.68 10.29
CA ALA A 447 21.60 -12.44 10.76
C ALA A 447 22.63 -11.30 10.89
N TYR A 448 23.80 -11.55 11.46
CA TYR A 448 24.90 -10.58 11.53
C TYR A 448 25.38 -10.15 10.14
N GLY A 449 25.59 -11.11 9.23
CA GLY A 449 25.98 -10.83 7.85
C GLY A 449 24.96 -9.95 7.12
N TRP A 450 23.67 -10.21 7.31
CA TRP A 450 22.59 -9.41 6.72
C TRP A 450 22.54 -7.98 7.27
N LEU A 451 22.74 -7.80 8.59
CA LEU A 451 22.74 -6.46 9.21
C LEU A 451 23.92 -5.62 8.77
N ILE A 452 25.09 -6.21 8.59
CA ILE A 452 26.28 -5.50 8.10
C ILE A 452 26.09 -5.11 6.64
N TYR A 453 25.56 -6.01 5.81
CA TYR A 453 25.25 -5.72 4.41
C TYR A 453 24.33 -4.50 4.25
N ILE A 454 23.31 -4.35 5.10
CA ILE A 454 22.34 -3.25 4.99
C ILE A 454 22.84 -1.94 5.58
N ASN A 455 23.63 -1.99 6.65
CA ASN A 455 24.09 -0.78 7.31
C ASN A 455 25.42 -0.24 6.76
N TYR A 456 26.14 -1.01 5.92
CA TYR A 456 27.45 -0.62 5.41
C TYR A 456 27.65 -0.89 3.91
N ALA A 457 27.54 0.16 3.10
CA ALA A 457 28.04 0.20 1.74
C ALA A 457 29.37 1.00 1.70
N GLY A 458 30.51 0.35 1.95
CA GLY A 458 31.82 1.02 1.92
C GLY A 458 33.03 0.09 2.13
N PRO A 459 34.25 0.53 1.76
CA PRO A 459 35.45 -0.31 1.67
C PRO A 459 36.06 -0.76 3.02
N SER A 460 35.59 -0.26 4.16
CA SER A 460 35.99 -0.70 5.51
C SER A 460 34.82 -1.39 6.21
N GLN A 461 34.33 -2.50 5.64
CA GLN A 461 33.30 -3.31 6.29
C GLN A 461 33.86 -3.94 7.57
N PRO A 462 33.18 -3.83 8.73
CA PRO A 462 33.49 -4.65 9.89
C PRO A 462 33.37 -6.14 9.55
N SER A 463 34.02 -6.98 10.36
CA SER A 463 33.83 -8.44 10.30
C SER A 463 32.33 -8.76 10.28
N SER A 464 31.88 -9.53 9.29
CA SER A 464 30.52 -10.06 9.17
C SER A 464 30.17 -11.07 10.26
N GLU A 465 31.14 -11.44 11.11
CA GLU A 465 31.00 -12.44 12.15
C GLU A 465 30.74 -11.83 13.54
N PRO A 466 29.82 -12.41 14.33
CA PRO A 466 29.66 -12.07 15.73
C PRO A 466 30.94 -12.41 16.52
N THR A 467 31.21 -11.66 17.57
CA THR A 467 32.25 -12.03 18.54
C THR A 467 31.92 -13.37 19.22
N PRO A 468 32.91 -14.09 19.79
CA PRO A 468 32.66 -15.33 20.52
C PRO A 468 31.65 -15.17 21.67
N ASN A 469 31.64 -14.00 22.33
CA ASN A 469 30.70 -13.71 23.41
C ASN A 469 29.27 -13.49 22.87
N GLU A 470 29.12 -12.70 21.80
CA GLU A 470 27.82 -12.51 21.14
C GLU A 470 27.24 -13.84 20.65
N LEU A 471 28.04 -14.67 19.98
CA LEU A 471 27.60 -15.98 19.50
C LEU A 471 27.11 -16.88 20.65
N ASN A 472 27.84 -16.90 21.76
CA ASN A 472 27.47 -17.68 22.94
C ASN A 472 26.17 -17.20 23.58
N GLU A 473 25.99 -15.90 23.76
CA GLU A 473 24.79 -15.33 24.40
C GLU A 473 23.56 -15.45 23.49
N TRP A 474 23.69 -15.20 22.19
CA TRP A 474 22.61 -15.40 21.22
C TRP A 474 22.22 -16.88 21.08
N LYS A 475 23.17 -17.80 21.19
CA LYS A 475 22.89 -19.24 21.22
C LYS A 475 22.06 -19.63 22.44
N LYS A 476 22.45 -19.19 23.64
CA LYS A 476 21.66 -19.44 24.87
C LYS A 476 20.25 -18.85 24.76
N PHE A 477 20.12 -17.66 24.18
CA PHE A 477 18.84 -17.01 23.91
C PHE A 477 17.96 -17.85 22.96
N ALA A 478 18.51 -18.32 21.84
CA ALA A 478 17.82 -19.19 20.89
C ALA A 478 17.38 -20.52 21.52
N GLU A 479 18.27 -21.17 22.27
CA GLU A 479 17.98 -22.42 22.96
C GLU A 479 16.88 -22.26 24.01
N LYS A 480 16.85 -21.13 24.73
CA LYS A 480 15.76 -20.81 25.65
C LYS A 480 14.45 -20.67 24.89
N LYS A 481 14.44 -19.96 23.75
CA LYS A 481 13.22 -19.80 22.94
C LYS A 481 12.69 -21.12 22.40
N LEU A 482 13.56 -22.02 21.95
CA LEU A 482 13.16 -23.35 21.48
C LEU A 482 12.63 -24.24 22.62
N LYS A 483 13.09 -24.04 23.86
CA LYS A 483 12.48 -24.71 25.04
C LYS A 483 11.08 -24.18 25.33
N GLU A 484 10.86 -22.89 25.16
CA GLU A 484 9.54 -22.26 25.33
C GLU A 484 8.58 -22.58 24.17
N THR A 485 9.11 -22.84 22.97
CA THR A 485 8.33 -23.11 21.76
C THR A 485 8.96 -24.27 20.96
N PRO A 486 8.72 -25.54 21.36
CA PRO A 486 9.36 -26.70 20.73
C PRO A 486 9.01 -26.92 19.26
N GLU A 487 7.81 -26.50 18.84
CA GLU A 487 7.30 -26.67 17.47
C GLU A 487 7.81 -25.60 16.48
N MET A 488 8.66 -24.67 16.93
CA MET A 488 9.19 -23.60 16.09
C MET A 488 10.01 -24.17 14.93
N THR A 489 9.64 -23.80 13.71
CA THR A 489 10.35 -24.18 12.49
C THR A 489 11.71 -23.47 12.39
N SER A 490 12.63 -24.02 11.59
CA SER A 490 13.95 -23.41 11.35
C SER A 490 13.82 -22.01 10.71
N GLU A 491 12.81 -21.81 9.87
CA GLU A 491 12.51 -20.52 9.25
C GLU A 491 12.00 -19.49 10.28
N GLU A 492 11.08 -19.88 11.16
CA GLU A 492 10.60 -19.00 12.25
C GLU A 492 11.73 -18.61 13.21
N LEU A 493 12.61 -19.56 13.56
CA LEU A 493 13.78 -19.27 14.40
C LEU A 493 14.71 -18.26 13.73
N ARG A 494 14.97 -18.42 12.43
CA ARG A 494 15.81 -17.50 11.65
C ARG A 494 15.25 -16.08 11.70
N TYR A 495 13.95 -15.92 11.45
CA TYR A 495 13.30 -14.61 11.51
C TYR A 495 13.30 -14.03 12.93
N TYR A 496 13.03 -14.87 13.93
CA TYR A 496 13.07 -14.46 15.34
C TYR A 496 14.44 -13.93 15.76
N LEU A 497 15.52 -14.63 15.37
CA LEU A 497 16.89 -14.20 15.68
C LEU A 497 17.25 -12.90 14.97
N LEU A 498 16.88 -12.77 13.70
CA LEU A 498 17.12 -11.55 12.93
C LEU A 498 16.40 -10.34 13.54
N ASP A 499 15.12 -10.50 13.88
CA ASP A 499 14.30 -9.44 14.48
C ASP A 499 14.79 -9.06 15.90
N SER A 500 15.12 -10.07 16.71
CA SER A 500 15.69 -9.86 18.04
C SER A 500 17.03 -9.13 17.96
N LEU A 501 17.91 -9.50 17.02
CA LEU A 501 19.20 -8.85 16.84
C LEU A 501 19.05 -7.40 16.38
N ARG A 502 18.13 -7.11 15.46
CA ARG A 502 17.78 -5.73 15.07
C ARG A 502 17.29 -4.91 16.26
N THR A 503 16.41 -5.49 17.06
CA THR A 503 15.84 -4.82 18.23
C THR A 503 16.91 -4.55 19.29
N ALA A 504 17.78 -5.53 19.56
CA ALA A 504 18.90 -5.36 20.49
C ALA A 504 19.85 -4.25 20.01
N MET A 505 20.14 -4.19 18.71
CA MET A 505 20.95 -3.13 18.11
C MET A 505 20.29 -1.74 18.26
N ALA A 506 18.98 -1.64 18.02
CA ALA A 506 18.24 -0.40 18.20
C ALA A 506 18.18 0.05 19.67
N ASN A 507 18.19 -0.89 20.61
CA ASN A 507 18.13 -0.62 22.05
C ASN A 507 19.50 -0.34 22.70
N SER A 508 20.61 -0.62 22.00
CA SER A 508 22.00 -0.54 22.52
C SER A 508 22.61 0.85 22.53
#